data_AF-A0A830HI74-F1
#
_entry.id   AF-A0A830HI74-F1
#
_cell.length_a   1.000
_cell.length_b   1.000
_cell.length_c   1.000
_cell.angle_alpha   90.00
_cell.angle_beta   90.00
_cell.angle_gamma   90.00
#
_symmetry.space_group_name_H-M   'P 1'
#
loop_
_entity.id
_entity.type
_entity.pdbx_description
1 polymer ?
#
loop_
_entity_poly.entity_id
_entity_poly.type
_entity_poly.pdbx_seq_one_letter_code
_entity_poly.pdbx_strand_id
1 'polypeptide(L)'
;MGNEGNLPLHYAAAKRSPQGDVVGKLLEAYPAGAMETNVDGSLPLHLAARGKAPADVIVKLLVAYPSGAQVEDNYGNLPLHWAAADVNADVEVIATLLSAYPGGAQVRTNNGRLPLQLAADNDACGADVIALLLQAYPDGAGETNV
;
A
#
# COMPACT_ATOMS: atom_id res chain seq x y z
N MET A 1 -9.49 -24.59 -6.39
CA MET A 1 -8.63 -23.38 -6.39
C MET A 1 -9.58 -22.21 -6.52
N GLY A 2 -9.77 -21.47 -5.42
CA GLY A 2 -10.76 -20.38 -5.37
C GLY A 2 -10.33 -19.24 -6.27
N ASN A 3 -11.27 -18.68 -7.00
CA ASN A 3 -11.04 -17.50 -7.83
C ASN A 3 -10.95 -16.30 -6.89
N GLU A 4 -9.73 -15.80 -6.62
CA GLU A 4 -9.46 -14.70 -5.68
C GLU A 4 -10.03 -13.34 -6.14
N GLY A 5 -10.79 -13.31 -7.25
CA GLY A 5 -11.36 -12.07 -7.81
C GLY A 5 -10.29 -11.14 -8.41
N ASN A 6 -9.04 -11.58 -8.49
CA ASN A 6 -7.93 -10.79 -9.00
C ASN A 6 -8.04 -10.60 -10.52
N LEU A 7 -8.09 -9.34 -10.95
CA LEU A 7 -7.85 -8.96 -12.34
C LEU A 7 -6.38 -9.21 -12.74
N PRO A 8 -6.05 -9.30 -14.04
CA PRO A 8 -4.66 -9.31 -14.50
C PRO A 8 -3.81 -8.16 -13.92
N LEU A 9 -4.43 -6.99 -13.70
CA LEU A 9 -3.77 -5.84 -13.09
C LEU A 9 -3.36 -6.09 -11.64
N HIS A 10 -4.17 -6.81 -10.85
CA HIS A 10 -3.83 -7.20 -9.48
C HIS A 10 -2.53 -8.03 -9.45
N TYR A 11 -2.46 -9.04 -10.32
CA TYR A 11 -1.29 -9.91 -10.42
C TYR A 11 -0.05 -9.18 -10.96
N ALA A 12 -0.23 -8.26 -11.91
CA ALA A 12 0.88 -7.46 -12.45
C ALA A 12 1.43 -6.48 -11.41
N ALA A 13 0.55 -5.82 -10.66
CA ALA A 13 0.88 -4.87 -9.61
C ALA A 13 1.64 -5.55 -8.45
N ALA A 14 1.30 -6.79 -8.09
CA ALA A 14 1.95 -7.53 -7.01
C ALA A 14 3.43 -7.92 -7.26
N LYS A 15 4.00 -7.63 -8.43
CA LYS A 15 5.36 -8.04 -8.78
C LYS A 15 6.37 -6.97 -8.38
N ARG A 16 7.40 -7.39 -7.62
CA ARG A 16 8.58 -6.57 -7.29
C ARG A 16 9.39 -6.11 -8.51
N SER A 17 9.39 -6.87 -9.60
CA SER A 17 10.13 -6.53 -10.82
C SER A 17 9.30 -6.91 -12.04
N PRO A 18 8.32 -6.07 -12.41
CA PRO A 18 7.57 -6.29 -13.63
C PRO A 18 8.52 -6.17 -14.82
N GLN A 19 8.57 -7.19 -15.68
CA GLN A 19 9.32 -7.10 -16.92
C GLN A 19 8.55 -6.23 -17.91
N GLY A 20 9.09 -5.03 -18.19
CA GLY A 20 8.44 -4.04 -19.05
C GLY A 20 7.22 -3.39 -18.41
N ASP A 21 6.58 -2.48 -19.16
CA ASP A 21 5.45 -1.68 -18.66
C ASP A 21 4.10 -2.43 -18.75
N VAL A 22 4.00 -3.58 -18.11
CA VAL A 22 2.76 -4.38 -18.11
C VAL A 22 1.64 -3.65 -17.39
N VAL A 23 1.93 -2.99 -16.27
CA VAL A 23 0.95 -2.23 -15.49
C VAL A 23 0.38 -1.08 -16.33
N GLY A 24 1.22 -0.28 -16.99
CA GLY A 24 0.77 0.79 -17.87
C GLY A 24 -0.13 0.28 -18.99
N LYS A 25 0.28 -0.79 -19.69
CA LYS A 25 -0.52 -1.39 -20.76
C LYS A 25 -1.88 -1.91 -20.29
N LEU A 26 -1.94 -2.50 -19.10
CA LEU A 26 -3.20 -2.98 -18.53
C LEU A 26 -4.12 -1.82 -18.14
N LEU A 27 -3.56 -0.73 -17.61
CA LEU A 27 -4.29 0.49 -17.30
C LEU A 27 -4.78 1.21 -18.56
N GLU A 28 -4.01 1.23 -19.64
CA GLU A 28 -4.44 1.77 -20.93
C GLU A 28 -5.63 1.00 -21.51
N ALA A 29 -5.59 -0.34 -21.40
CA ALA A 29 -6.67 -1.20 -21.88
C ALA A 29 -7.92 -1.14 -21.00
N TYR A 30 -7.76 -1.03 -19.69
CA TYR A 30 -8.85 -0.96 -18.72
C TYR A 30 -8.51 -0.07 -17.51
N PRO A 31 -8.68 1.27 -17.62
CA PRO A 31 -8.31 2.21 -16.56
C PRO A 31 -9.08 1.99 -15.25
N ALA A 32 -10.37 1.63 -15.36
CA ALA A 32 -11.20 1.33 -14.21
C ALA A 32 -10.71 0.09 -13.44
N GLY A 33 -9.83 -0.73 -14.00
CA GLY A 33 -9.21 -1.83 -13.26
C GLY A 33 -8.45 -1.38 -12.00
N ALA A 34 -8.01 -0.12 -11.92
CA ALA A 34 -7.33 0.43 -10.76
C ALA A 34 -8.23 0.61 -9.52
N MET A 35 -9.56 0.72 -9.73
CA MET A 35 -10.56 0.90 -8.65
C MET A 35 -11.30 -0.39 -8.29
N GLU A 36 -11.09 -1.47 -9.05
CA GLU A 36 -11.73 -2.77 -8.80
C GLU A 36 -11.01 -3.49 -7.67
N THR A 37 -11.77 -4.02 -6.72
CA THR A 37 -11.25 -4.79 -5.60
C THR A 37 -11.36 -6.29 -5.86
N ASN A 38 -10.39 -7.05 -5.39
CA ASN A 38 -10.48 -8.50 -5.34
C ASN A 38 -11.39 -8.98 -4.18
N VAL A 39 -11.45 -10.30 -3.90
CA VAL A 39 -12.32 -10.85 -2.83
C VAL A 39 -11.95 -10.39 -1.42
N ASP A 40 -10.70 -9.97 -1.20
CA ASP A 40 -10.22 -9.40 0.06
C ASP A 40 -10.50 -7.90 0.18
N GLY A 41 -11.23 -7.30 -0.78
CA GLY A 41 -11.41 -5.85 -0.84
C GLY A 41 -10.13 -5.11 -1.28
N SER A 42 -9.08 -5.83 -1.67
CA SER A 42 -7.81 -5.23 -2.06
C SER A 42 -7.87 -4.69 -3.48
N LEU A 43 -7.56 -3.40 -3.63
CA LEU A 43 -7.17 -2.81 -4.91
C LEU A 43 -5.83 -3.37 -5.41
N PRO A 44 -5.50 -3.24 -6.71
CA PRO A 44 -4.16 -3.51 -7.21
C PRO A 44 -3.07 -2.74 -6.45
N LEU A 45 -3.38 -1.54 -5.95
CA LEU A 45 -2.48 -0.72 -5.14
C LEU A 45 -2.10 -1.38 -3.81
N HIS A 46 -3.02 -2.08 -3.15
CA HIS A 46 -2.72 -2.85 -1.93
C HIS A 46 -1.71 -3.96 -2.24
N LEU A 47 -1.95 -4.68 -3.34
CA LEU A 47 -1.06 -5.76 -3.75
C LEU A 47 0.30 -5.25 -4.23
N ALA A 48 0.36 -4.07 -4.85
CA ALA A 48 1.61 -3.41 -5.20
C ALA A 48 2.45 -3.07 -3.97
N ALA A 49 1.83 -2.46 -2.96
CA ALA A 49 2.47 -2.15 -1.69
C ALA A 49 2.97 -3.43 -0.99
N ARG A 50 2.11 -4.45 -0.87
CA ARG A 50 2.46 -5.74 -0.27
C ARG A 50 3.53 -6.51 -1.06
N GLY A 51 3.48 -6.43 -2.38
CA GLY A 51 4.36 -7.14 -3.32
C GLY A 51 5.72 -6.47 -3.54
N LYS A 52 5.98 -5.34 -2.85
CA LYS A 52 7.20 -4.53 -2.99
C LYS A 52 7.39 -4.03 -4.42
N ALA A 53 6.30 -3.65 -5.08
CA ALA A 53 6.38 -3.04 -6.39
C ALA A 53 7.16 -1.72 -6.29
N PRO A 54 7.95 -1.37 -7.32
CA PRO A 54 8.66 -0.10 -7.35
C PRO A 54 7.71 1.09 -7.30
N ALA A 55 8.20 2.23 -6.82
CA ALA A 55 7.42 3.46 -6.66
C ALA A 55 6.74 3.92 -7.96
N ASP A 56 7.32 3.65 -9.13
CA ASP A 56 6.71 3.98 -10.43
C ASP A 56 5.37 3.26 -10.66
N VAL A 57 5.24 1.99 -10.23
CA VAL A 57 4.00 1.22 -10.29
C VAL A 57 2.96 1.82 -9.34
N ILE A 58 3.39 2.21 -8.13
CA ILE A 58 2.53 2.89 -7.14
C ILE A 58 1.99 4.19 -7.72
N VAL A 59 2.86 5.02 -8.32
CA VAL A 59 2.48 6.27 -8.97
C VAL A 59 1.50 6.01 -10.12
N LYS A 60 1.75 5.03 -11.00
CA LYS A 60 0.84 4.71 -12.11
C LYS A 60 -0.56 4.32 -11.62
N LEU A 61 -0.65 3.50 -10.58
CA LEU A 61 -1.92 3.10 -9.99
C LEU A 61 -2.64 4.28 -9.33
N LEU A 62 -1.91 5.17 -8.65
CA LEU A 62 -2.46 6.40 -8.07
C LEU A 62 -2.89 7.42 -9.12
N VAL A 63 -2.19 7.52 -10.25
CA VAL A 63 -2.63 8.38 -11.37
C VAL A 63 -3.95 7.86 -11.96
N ALA A 64 -4.07 6.53 -12.11
CA ALA A 64 -5.30 5.91 -12.60
C ALA A 64 -6.46 6.02 -11.59
N TYR A 65 -6.17 5.96 -10.29
CA TYR A 65 -7.16 6.13 -9.23
C TYR A 65 -6.58 6.89 -8.02
N PRO A 66 -6.66 8.24 -8.00
CA PRO A 66 -6.01 9.09 -6.99
C PRO A 66 -6.45 8.84 -5.55
N SER A 67 -7.72 8.48 -5.35
CA SER A 67 -8.26 8.15 -4.03
C SER A 67 -7.89 6.74 -3.56
N GLY A 68 -7.16 5.95 -4.36
CA GLY A 68 -6.81 4.57 -4.03
C GLY A 68 -6.00 4.41 -2.74
N ALA A 69 -5.20 5.42 -2.36
CA ALA A 69 -4.45 5.41 -1.10
C ALA A 69 -5.32 5.49 0.17
N GLN A 70 -6.59 5.90 0.02
CA GLN A 70 -7.56 6.07 1.11
C GLN A 70 -8.48 4.85 1.28
N VAL A 71 -8.45 3.91 0.34
CA VAL A 71 -9.33 2.74 0.38
C VAL A 71 -8.76 1.71 1.33
N GLU A 72 -9.60 1.20 2.21
CA GLU A 72 -9.29 0.09 3.10
C GLU A 72 -9.68 -1.24 2.45
N ASP A 73 -8.83 -2.25 2.60
CA ASP A 73 -9.22 -3.63 2.33
C ASP A 73 -10.16 -4.18 3.42
N ASN A 74 -10.61 -5.44 3.29
CA ASN A 74 -11.54 -6.05 4.25
C ASN A 74 -10.95 -6.23 5.67
N TYR A 75 -9.65 -5.97 5.85
CA TYR A 75 -8.96 -6.01 7.13
C TYR A 75 -8.71 -4.60 7.71
N GLY A 76 -9.27 -3.56 7.09
CA GLY A 76 -9.06 -2.17 7.47
C GLY A 76 -7.68 -1.64 7.07
N ASN A 77 -6.92 -2.37 6.26
CA ASN A 77 -5.61 -1.91 5.83
C ASN A 77 -5.75 -1.00 4.62
N LEU A 78 -5.27 0.23 4.75
CA LEU A 78 -4.78 1.02 3.62
C LEU A 78 -3.57 0.35 2.93
N PRO A 79 -3.24 0.69 1.66
CA PRO A 79 -2.00 0.27 1.03
C PRO A 79 -0.74 0.63 1.83
N LEU A 80 -0.78 1.76 2.56
CA LEU A 80 0.31 2.19 3.44
C LEU A 80 0.64 1.16 4.53
N HIS A 81 -0.36 0.49 5.11
CA HIS A 81 -0.15 -0.54 6.12
C HIS A 81 0.64 -1.72 5.53
N TRP A 82 0.29 -2.16 4.32
CA TRP A 82 0.99 -3.24 3.64
C TRP A 82 2.42 -2.88 3.27
N ALA A 83 2.68 -1.64 2.85
CA ALA A 83 4.04 -1.17 2.59
C ALA A 83 4.86 -1.09 3.90
N ALA A 84 4.27 -0.59 4.98
CA ALA A 84 4.93 -0.41 6.27
C ALA A 84 5.20 -1.74 7.00
N ALA A 85 4.34 -2.73 6.80
CA ALA A 85 4.47 -4.06 7.40
C ALA A 85 5.60 -4.91 6.80
N ASP A 86 6.30 -4.42 5.77
CA ASP A 86 7.40 -5.16 5.16
C ASP A 86 8.74 -4.91 5.87
N VAL A 87 9.51 -5.98 6.03
CA VAL A 87 10.86 -5.95 6.62
C VAL A 87 11.85 -5.05 5.86
N ASN A 88 11.66 -4.87 4.55
CA ASN A 88 12.48 -4.00 3.70
C ASN A 88 11.57 -2.95 3.04
N ALA A 89 10.68 -2.35 3.83
CA ALA A 89 9.79 -1.30 3.37
C ALA A 89 10.57 -0.23 2.60
N ASP A 90 10.13 0.04 1.37
CA ASP A 90 10.76 1.01 0.50
C ASP A 90 10.33 2.43 0.92
N VAL A 91 11.30 3.22 1.33
CA VAL A 91 11.13 4.61 1.78
C VAL A 91 10.40 5.44 0.72
N GLU A 92 10.69 5.23 -0.56
CA GLU A 92 10.07 5.98 -1.66
C GLU A 92 8.60 5.59 -1.85
N VAL A 93 8.27 4.31 -1.67
CA VAL A 93 6.87 3.83 -1.69
C VAL A 93 6.07 4.40 -0.53
N ILE A 94 6.64 4.39 0.68
CA ILE A 94 6.01 4.99 1.87
C ILE A 94 5.78 6.48 1.66
N ALA A 95 6.79 7.22 1.20
CA ALA A 95 6.69 8.65 0.93
C ALA A 95 5.64 8.95 -0.16
N THR A 96 5.56 8.12 -1.20
CA THR A 96 4.57 8.26 -2.29
C THR A 96 3.14 8.07 -1.75
N LEU A 97 2.90 7.02 -0.96
CA LEU A 97 1.59 6.74 -0.38
C LEU A 97 1.17 7.83 0.62
N LEU A 98 2.09 8.30 1.47
CA LEU A 98 1.85 9.41 2.38
C LEU A 98 1.60 10.73 1.65
N SER A 99 2.28 10.97 0.52
CA SER A 99 2.03 12.17 -0.29
C SER A 99 0.63 12.14 -0.92
N ALA A 100 0.16 10.96 -1.32
CA ALA A 100 -1.19 10.78 -1.85
C ALA A 100 -2.27 10.87 -0.76
N TYR A 101 -1.97 10.41 0.45
CA TYR A 101 -2.88 10.51 1.60
C TYR A 101 -2.12 10.68 2.93
N PRO A 102 -1.84 11.92 3.36
CA PRO A 102 -1.07 12.18 4.59
C PRO A 102 -1.76 11.67 5.86
N GLY A 103 -3.11 11.72 5.88
CA GLY A 103 -3.91 11.20 7.00
C GLY A 103 -3.82 9.68 7.17
N GLY A 104 -3.27 8.95 6.19
CA GLY A 104 -3.14 7.50 6.24
C GLY A 104 -2.27 6.99 7.40
N ALA A 105 -1.34 7.81 7.90
CA ALA A 105 -0.50 7.46 9.06
C ALA A 105 -1.30 7.31 10.38
N GLN A 106 -2.50 7.88 10.43
CA GLN A 106 -3.38 7.89 11.61
C GLN A 106 -4.47 6.81 11.55
N VAL A 107 -4.67 6.20 10.38
CA VAL A 107 -5.71 5.18 10.19
C VAL A 107 -5.28 3.90 10.89
N ARG A 108 -6.23 3.25 11.56
CA ARG A 108 -6.01 1.98 12.23
C ARG A 108 -6.63 0.87 11.40
N THR A 109 -5.91 -0.24 11.30
CA THR A 109 -6.45 -1.51 10.83
C THR A 109 -7.57 -2.01 11.74
N ASN A 110 -8.32 -3.02 11.30
CA ASN A 110 -9.36 -3.66 12.13
C ASN A 110 -8.82 -4.29 13.43
N ASN A 111 -7.50 -4.53 13.51
CA ASN A 111 -6.83 -5.01 14.72
C ASN A 111 -6.34 -3.85 15.62
N GLY A 112 -6.78 -2.63 15.34
CA GLY A 112 -6.39 -1.44 16.08
C GLY A 112 -4.93 -1.04 15.86
N ARG A 113 -4.30 -1.43 14.75
CA ARG A 113 -2.87 -1.14 14.50
C ARG A 113 -2.66 0.02 13.53
N LEU A 114 -1.72 0.93 13.85
CA LEU A 114 -1.23 1.98 12.97
C LEU A 114 -0.14 1.45 12.01
N PRO A 115 0.11 2.11 10.86
CA PRO A 115 1.23 1.76 9.98
C PRO A 115 2.58 1.82 10.71
N LEU A 116 2.77 2.80 11.60
CA LEU A 116 3.98 2.94 12.42
C LEU A 116 4.23 1.70 13.30
N GLN A 117 3.20 1.15 13.91
CA GLN A 117 3.33 -0.04 14.75
C GLN A 117 3.65 -1.27 13.92
N LEU A 118 3.08 -1.40 12.71
CA LEU A 118 3.43 -2.48 11.78
C LEU A 118 4.89 -2.39 11.33
N ALA A 119 5.40 -1.17 11.08
CA ALA A 119 6.80 -0.94 10.78
C ALA A 119 7.71 -1.26 11.97
N ALA A 120 7.34 -0.83 13.18
CA ALA A 120 8.13 -1.04 14.39
C ALA A 120 8.22 -2.51 14.84
N ASP A 121 7.21 -3.33 14.52
CA ASP A 121 7.25 -4.78 14.79
C ASP A 121 8.29 -5.53 13.95
N ASN A 122 8.77 -4.92 12.87
CA ASN A 122 9.79 -5.52 12.02
C ASN A 122 11.18 -5.04 12.46
N ASP A 123 11.98 -5.94 13.03
CA ASP A 123 13.33 -5.67 13.53
C ASP A 123 14.29 -5.06 12.48
N ALA A 124 14.00 -5.24 11.18
CA ALA A 124 14.82 -4.70 10.09
C ALA A 124 14.21 -3.47 9.39
N CYS A 125 13.09 -2.93 9.90
CA CYS A 125 12.51 -1.73 9.34
C CYS A 125 13.52 -0.58 9.41
N GLY A 126 13.77 0.06 8.26
CA GLY A 126 14.70 1.18 8.17
C GLY A 126 14.26 2.35 9.05
N ALA A 127 15.22 2.95 9.76
CA ALA A 127 14.97 4.13 10.60
C ALA A 127 14.29 5.28 9.82
N ASP A 128 14.55 5.38 8.52
CA ASP A 128 13.94 6.38 7.64
C ASP A 128 12.42 6.18 7.47
N VAL A 129 11.94 4.93 7.40
CA VAL A 129 10.50 4.63 7.32
C VAL A 129 9.80 5.02 8.62
N ILE A 130 10.40 4.67 9.76
CA ILE A 130 9.91 5.07 11.08
C ILE A 130 9.88 6.59 11.21
N ALA A 131 10.95 7.27 10.79
CA ALA A 131 11.03 8.73 10.81
C ALA A 131 9.95 9.38 9.94
N LEU A 132 9.68 8.86 8.73
CA LEU A 132 8.62 9.37 7.86
C LEU A 132 7.23 9.18 8.48
N LEU A 133 6.96 8.00 9.04
CA LEU A 133 5.67 7.72 9.66
C LEU A 133 5.45 8.58 10.92
N LEU A 134 6.49 8.81 11.72
CA LEU A 134 6.44 9.73 12.85
C LEU A 134 6.32 11.20 12.41
N GLN A 135 6.94 11.59 11.31
CA GLN A 135 6.77 12.94 10.78
C GLN A 135 5.33 13.17 10.31
N ALA A 136 4.71 12.16 9.70
CA ALA A 136 3.32 12.20 9.28
C ALA A 136 2.36 12.14 10.49
N TYR A 137 2.71 11.39 11.53
CA TYR A 137 1.94 11.30 12.76
C TYR A 137 2.80 11.11 14.02
N PRO A 138 3.23 12.20 14.68
CA PRO A 138 4.13 12.13 15.84
C PRO A 138 3.50 11.43 17.06
N ASP A 139 2.20 11.61 17.27
CA ASP A 139 1.49 11.08 18.43
C ASP A 139 1.39 9.54 18.40
N GLY A 140 1.56 8.93 17.22
CA GLY A 140 1.53 7.48 17.04
C GLY A 140 2.58 6.72 17.85
N ALA A 141 3.67 7.37 18.29
CA ALA A 141 4.67 6.78 19.19
C ALA A 141 4.10 6.40 20.57
N GLY A 142 3.09 7.14 21.04
CA GLY A 142 2.47 6.92 22.35
C GLY A 142 1.23 6.03 22.30
N GLU A 143 0.77 5.65 21.11
CA GLU A 143 -0.48 4.93 20.94
C GLU A 143 -0.31 3.42 21.09
N THR A 144 -1.19 2.79 21.87
CA THR A 144 -1.30 1.34 21.97
C THR A 144 -2.40 0.80 21.06
N ASN A 145 -2.40 -0.50 20.83
CA ASN A 145 -3.51 -1.19 20.16
C ASN A 145 -4.71 -1.14 21.11
N VAL A 146 -5.74 -0.37 20.77
CA VAL A 146 -7.01 -0.29 21.52
C VAL A 146 -8.11 -1.03 20.79
#